data_AF-A0A524EDU2-F1
#
_entry.id   AF-A0A524EDU2-F1
#
_cell.length_a   1.000
_cell.length_b   1.000
_cell.length_c   1.000
_cell.angle_alpha   90.00
_cell.angle_beta   90.00
_cell.angle_gamma   90.00
#
_symmetry.space_group_name_H-M   'P 1'
#
loop_
_entity.id
_entity.type
_entity.pdbx_description
1 polymer ?
#
loop_
_entity_poly.entity_id
_entity_poly.type
_entity_poly.pdbx_seq_one_letter_code
_entity_poly.pdbx_strand_id
1 'polypeptide(L)'
;MGIRNGISELSTVGSSIIMVLTTLFAPIVSACYGWGGSPEGYWIDLAIIAITWIYLPESGNSSPIYLGVRGYGLHLLNPMLLYRTFTLWILSLIFGFQVIRFRSGDAGKKSTLALGILSLIPPTVLGLMGYVPIIQAEVIAYSGPIPLQFIIGYILMRYSDHWEARTPFAEDEPTKWWEEEPAEPES
;
A
#
# COMPACT_ATOMS: atom_id res chain seq x y z
N MET A 1 -24.13 0.09 10.31
CA MET A 1 -24.46 -1.16 9.61
C MET A 1 -24.12 -1.12 8.11
N GLY A 2 -24.26 0.01 7.40
CA GLY A 2 -24.06 0.07 5.93
C GLY A 2 -22.64 -0.19 5.39
N ILE A 3 -21.58 0.27 6.04
CA ILE A 3 -20.20 0.12 5.51
C ILE A 3 -19.74 -1.35 5.50
N ARG A 4 -20.13 -2.12 6.53
CA ARG A 4 -19.76 -3.53 6.65
C ARG A 4 -20.35 -4.35 5.49
N ASN A 5 -21.64 -4.14 5.19
CA ASN A 5 -22.34 -4.90 4.14
C ASN A 5 -21.81 -4.52 2.74
N GLY A 6 -21.54 -3.23 2.50
CA GLY A 6 -21.03 -2.79 1.19
C GLY A 6 -19.62 -3.29 0.85
N ILE A 7 -18.74 -3.46 1.86
CA ILE A 7 -17.36 -3.95 1.63
C ILE A 7 -17.31 -5.48 1.56
N SER A 8 -18.15 -6.19 2.32
CA SER A 8 -18.22 -7.66 2.24
C SER A 8 -18.74 -8.13 0.87
N GLU A 9 -19.73 -7.44 0.31
CA GLU A 9 -20.33 -7.74 -1.00
C GLU A 9 -19.44 -7.33 -2.18
N LEU A 10 -18.30 -6.70 -1.91
CA LEU A 10 -17.43 -6.15 -2.94
C LEU A 10 -16.72 -7.29 -3.68
N SER A 11 -17.04 -7.42 -4.97
CA SER A 11 -16.50 -8.50 -5.80
C SER A 11 -14.97 -8.55 -5.78
N THR A 12 -14.39 -9.71 -6.10
CA THR A 12 -12.93 -9.89 -6.22
C THR A 12 -12.35 -8.88 -7.21
N VAL A 13 -13.05 -8.63 -8.33
CA VAL A 13 -12.66 -7.61 -9.32
C VAL A 13 -12.65 -6.22 -8.72
N GLY A 14 -13.70 -5.82 -8.00
CA GLY A 14 -13.75 -4.51 -7.33
C GLY A 14 -12.63 -4.34 -6.31
N SER A 15 -12.36 -5.38 -5.51
CA SER A 15 -11.28 -5.39 -4.52
C SER A 15 -9.92 -5.26 -5.20
N SER A 16 -9.76 -5.88 -6.37
CA SER A 16 -8.55 -5.83 -7.17
C SER A 16 -8.31 -4.44 -7.75
N ILE A 17 -9.34 -3.81 -8.31
CA ILE A 17 -9.26 -2.43 -8.81
C ILE A 17 -8.87 -1.48 -7.68
N ILE A 18 -9.52 -1.58 -6.51
CA ILE A 18 -9.18 -0.76 -5.33
C ILE A 18 -7.71 -0.94 -4.95
N MET A 19 -7.24 -2.18 -4.86
CA MET A 19 -5.85 -2.45 -4.48
C MET A 19 -4.85 -1.98 -5.54
N VAL A 20 -5.13 -2.15 -6.83
CA VAL A 20 -4.25 -1.66 -7.91
C VAL A 20 -4.17 -0.13 -7.85
N LEU A 21 -5.31 0.56 -7.78
CA LEU A 21 -5.34 2.02 -7.69
C LEU A 21 -4.62 2.52 -6.45
N THR A 22 -4.89 1.92 -5.29
CA THR A 22 -4.25 2.30 -4.03
C THR A 22 -2.74 2.07 -4.08
N THR A 23 -2.31 0.92 -4.60
CA THR A 23 -0.88 0.59 -4.70
C THR A 23 -0.13 1.58 -5.60
N LEU A 24 -0.73 1.97 -6.72
CA LEU A 24 -0.06 2.82 -7.71
C LEU A 24 -0.12 4.30 -7.38
N PHE A 25 -1.22 4.77 -6.78
CA PHE A 25 -1.53 6.19 -6.66
C PHE A 25 -1.63 6.71 -5.23
N ALA A 26 -1.78 5.85 -4.21
CA ALA A 26 -1.81 6.36 -2.84
C ALA A 26 -0.42 6.86 -2.42
N PRO A 27 -0.33 7.98 -1.70
CA PRO A 27 0.90 8.40 -1.06
C PRO A 27 1.42 7.30 -0.13
N ILE A 28 2.72 7.04 -0.19
CA ILE A 28 3.41 6.02 0.61
C ILE A 28 4.33 6.66 1.65
N VAL A 29 4.85 7.85 1.37
CA VAL A 29 5.82 8.53 2.25
C VAL A 29 5.79 10.04 2.06
N SER A 30 5.93 10.75 3.18
CA SER A 30 6.35 12.15 3.22
C SER A 30 7.83 12.15 3.58
N ALA A 31 8.70 12.65 2.71
CA ALA A 31 10.14 12.67 2.92
C ALA A 31 10.65 14.11 2.93
N CYS A 32 11.32 14.50 4.01
CA CYS A 32 12.13 15.72 4.00
C CYS A 32 13.49 15.42 3.35
N TYR A 33 13.90 16.23 2.37
CA TYR A 33 15.10 15.98 1.59
C TYR A 33 16.09 17.15 1.53
N GLY A 34 15.68 18.30 2.07
CA GLY A 34 16.47 19.52 2.06
C GLY A 34 16.01 20.46 3.15
N TRP A 35 16.85 21.43 3.45
CA TRP A 35 16.54 22.53 4.32
C TRP A 35 17.28 23.78 3.86
N GLY A 36 16.78 24.92 4.29
CA GLY A 36 17.45 26.19 4.05
C GLY A 36 17.01 27.22 5.08
N GLY A 37 17.70 28.35 5.06
CA GLY A 37 17.38 29.47 5.93
C GLY A 37 17.81 30.78 5.30
N SER A 38 17.04 31.81 5.59
CA SER A 38 17.38 33.20 5.37
C SER A 38 17.22 33.95 6.70
N PRO A 39 17.67 35.21 6.81
CA PRO A 39 17.39 36.04 7.98
C PRO A 39 15.89 36.19 8.29
N GLU A 40 15.01 35.90 7.33
CA GLU A 40 13.56 36.02 7.45
C GLU A 40 12.89 34.71 7.91
N GLY A 41 13.61 33.58 7.92
CA GLY A 41 13.10 32.31 8.42
C GLY A 41 13.80 31.06 7.89
N TYR A 42 13.55 29.93 8.55
CA TYR A 42 14.00 28.60 8.13
C TYR A 42 12.88 27.84 7.40
N TRP A 43 13.26 27.00 6.45
CA TRP A 43 12.34 26.12 5.75
C TRP A 43 12.94 24.74 5.55
N ILE A 44 12.08 23.81 5.19
CA ILE A 44 12.43 22.47 4.76
C ILE A 44 11.83 22.17 3.40
N ASP A 45 12.48 21.28 2.68
CA ASP A 45 11.98 20.74 1.43
C ASP A 45 11.32 19.39 1.68
N LEU A 46 10.02 19.32 1.43
CA LEU A 46 9.22 18.10 1.57
C LEU A 46 8.91 17.51 0.20
N ALA A 47 8.78 16.19 0.15
CA ALA A 47 8.27 15.45 -1.00
C ALA A 47 7.22 14.44 -0.53
N ILE A 48 6.06 14.44 -1.18
CA ILE A 48 5.03 13.41 -0.99
C ILE A 48 5.14 12.46 -2.16
N ILE A 49 5.37 11.17 -1.89
CA ILE A 49 5.73 10.20 -2.92
C ILE A 49 4.69 9.08 -2.97
N ALA A 50 4.27 8.72 -4.18
CA ALA A 50 3.59 7.48 -4.52
C ALA A 50 4.43 6.70 -5.55
N ILE A 51 4.03 5.47 -5.90
CA ILE A 51 4.77 4.68 -6.89
C ILE A 51 4.82 5.41 -8.25
N THR A 52 3.73 6.05 -8.66
CA THR A 52 3.60 6.64 -10.00
C THR A 52 3.84 8.14 -10.06
N TRP A 53 3.89 8.83 -8.93
CA TRP A 53 3.97 10.28 -8.89
C TRP A 53 4.70 10.79 -7.65
N ILE A 54 5.19 12.02 -7.75
CA ILE A 54 5.78 12.76 -6.65
C ILE A 54 5.22 14.18 -6.63
N TYR A 55 4.91 14.68 -5.44
CA TYR A 55 4.48 16.05 -5.23
C TYR A 55 5.54 16.79 -4.41
N LEU A 56 6.00 17.91 -4.96
CA LEU A 56 6.99 18.79 -4.36
C LEU A 56 6.28 20.10 -3.96
N PRO A 57 5.80 20.24 -2.71
CA PRO A 57 5.23 21.50 -2.21
C PRO A 57 6.23 22.64 -2.31
N GLU A 58 5.72 23.85 -2.54
CA GLU A 58 6.52 25.07 -2.56
C GLU A 58 7.23 25.30 -1.22
N SER A 59 8.48 25.76 -1.31
CA SER A 59 9.35 26.08 -0.18
C SER A 59 10.22 27.29 -0.52
N GLY A 60 11.20 27.63 0.33
CA GLY A 60 12.18 28.69 0.04
C GLY A 60 13.27 28.28 -0.96
N ASN A 61 13.25 27.05 -1.50
CA ASN A 61 14.28 26.54 -2.39
C ASN A 61 14.07 26.99 -3.85
N SER A 62 14.98 27.81 -4.40
CA SER A 62 14.88 28.27 -5.79
C SER A 62 15.04 27.17 -6.85
N SER A 63 15.47 25.96 -6.48
CA SER A 63 15.71 24.84 -7.39
C SER A 63 15.47 23.49 -6.70
N PRO A 64 14.21 23.14 -6.39
CA PRO A 64 13.88 21.87 -5.74
C PRO A 64 14.20 20.71 -6.68
N ILE A 65 14.98 19.76 -6.20
CA ILE A 65 15.32 18.53 -6.92
C ILE A 65 15.26 17.36 -5.96
N TYR A 66 14.45 16.36 -6.29
CA TYR A 66 14.36 15.15 -5.49
C TYR A 66 14.05 13.93 -6.36
N LEU A 67 14.77 12.83 -6.14
CA LEU A 67 14.66 11.58 -6.92
C LEU A 67 14.70 11.78 -8.44
N GLY A 68 15.45 12.77 -8.92
CA GLY A 68 15.58 13.08 -10.35
C GLY A 68 14.45 13.93 -10.95
N VAL A 69 13.49 14.39 -10.13
CA VAL A 69 12.45 15.35 -10.51
C VAL A 69 12.88 16.75 -10.11
N ARG A 70 12.61 17.74 -10.97
CA ARG A 70 12.96 19.16 -10.75
C ARG A 70 11.71 20.04 -10.84
N GLY A 71 11.59 20.99 -9.92
CA GLY A 71 10.51 21.99 -9.88
C GLY A 71 9.38 21.59 -8.93
N TYR A 72 8.61 22.58 -8.47
CA TYR A 72 7.47 22.35 -7.58
C TYR A 72 6.26 21.73 -8.29
N GLY A 73 5.29 21.26 -7.52
CA GLY A 73 4.03 20.72 -7.99
C GLY A 73 4.00 19.20 -8.12
N LEU A 74 2.98 18.70 -8.81
CA LEU A 74 2.76 17.27 -9.04
C LEU A 74 3.49 16.82 -10.31
N HIS A 75 4.30 15.79 -10.19
CA HIS A 75 5.06 15.20 -11.28
C HIS A 75 4.74 13.72 -11.40
N LEU A 76 4.34 13.28 -12.60
CA LEU A 76 4.28 11.86 -12.92
C LEU A 76 5.70 11.33 -13.14
N LEU A 77 6.01 10.20 -12.51
CA LEU A 77 7.32 9.59 -12.66
C LEU A 77 7.45 8.96 -14.05
N ASN A 78 8.49 9.33 -14.77
CA ASN A 78 8.79 8.72 -16.06
C ASN A 78 9.24 7.25 -15.87
N PRO A 79 9.15 6.40 -16.90
CA PRO A 79 9.49 4.98 -16.81
C PRO A 79 10.92 4.71 -16.32
N MET A 80 11.88 5.57 -16.64
CA MET A 80 13.26 5.44 -16.19
C MET A 80 13.37 5.65 -14.67
N LEU A 81 12.67 6.64 -14.11
CA LEU A 81 12.62 6.89 -12.67
C LEU A 81 11.87 5.77 -11.95
N LEU A 82 10.77 5.26 -12.51
CA LEU A 82 10.06 4.09 -11.98
C LEU A 82 10.98 2.87 -11.87
N TYR A 83 11.75 2.60 -12.92
CA TYR A 83 12.72 1.50 -12.92
C TYR A 83 13.82 1.69 -11.86
N ARG A 84 14.41 2.89 -11.79
CA ARG A 84 15.47 3.20 -10.82
C ARG A 84 15.01 3.13 -9.37
N THR A 85 13.75 3.46 -9.12
CA THR A 85 13.16 3.48 -7.77
C THR A 85 12.40 2.19 -7.46
N PHE A 86 12.35 1.22 -8.36
CA PHE A 86 11.56 -0.01 -8.23
C PHE A 86 11.85 -0.78 -6.93
N THR A 87 13.11 -0.82 -6.49
CA THR A 87 13.52 -1.49 -5.25
C THR A 87 12.90 -0.86 -3.99
N LEU A 88 12.53 0.42 -4.04
CA LEU A 88 11.82 1.11 -2.95
C LEU A 88 10.35 0.68 -2.87
N TRP A 89 9.76 0.28 -3.99
CA TRP A 89 8.32 0.03 -4.13
C TRP A 89 7.95 -1.46 -4.18
N ILE A 90 8.94 -2.35 -4.38
CA ILE A 90 8.69 -3.77 -4.61
C ILE A 90 7.87 -4.43 -3.49
N LEU A 91 8.11 -4.07 -2.23
CA LEU A 91 7.36 -4.62 -1.10
C LEU A 91 5.91 -4.11 -1.08
N SER A 92 5.68 -2.85 -1.43
CA SER A 92 4.34 -2.28 -1.61
C SER A 92 3.59 -2.98 -2.75
N LEU A 93 4.26 -3.27 -3.88
CA LEU A 93 3.67 -4.01 -4.99
C LEU A 93 3.30 -5.44 -4.60
N ILE A 94 4.22 -6.15 -3.92
CA ILE A 94 3.98 -7.51 -3.44
C ILE A 94 2.82 -7.55 -2.44
N PHE A 95 2.76 -6.59 -1.51
CA PHE A 95 1.65 -6.49 -0.58
C PHE A 95 0.31 -6.27 -1.29
N GLY A 96 0.26 -5.33 -2.25
CA GLY A 96 -0.92 -5.10 -3.08
C GLY A 96 -1.41 -6.38 -3.76
N PHE A 97 -0.48 -7.12 -4.38
CA PHE A 97 -0.78 -8.40 -5.01
C PHE A 97 -1.26 -9.46 -4.00
N GLN A 98 -0.67 -9.51 -2.80
CA GLN A 98 -1.10 -10.48 -1.78
C GLN A 98 -2.47 -10.20 -1.20
N VAL A 99 -2.89 -8.94 -1.07
CA VAL A 99 -4.28 -8.63 -0.68
C VAL A 99 -5.26 -9.12 -1.75
N ILE A 100 -4.92 -8.97 -3.03
CA ILE A 100 -5.74 -9.49 -4.14
C ILE A 100 -5.86 -11.01 -4.05
N ARG A 101 -4.73 -11.71 -3.91
CA ARG A 101 -4.72 -13.17 -3.74
C ARG A 101 -5.48 -13.62 -2.50
N PHE A 102 -5.37 -12.88 -1.39
CA PHE A 102 -6.13 -13.17 -0.18
C PHE A 102 -7.64 -13.07 -0.42
N ARG A 103 -8.10 -12.03 -1.13
CA ARG A 103 -9.52 -11.86 -1.48
C ARG A 103 -10.03 -12.93 -2.46
N SER A 104 -9.15 -13.48 -3.29
CA SER A 104 -9.46 -14.64 -4.15
C SER A 104 -9.43 -15.99 -3.41
N GLY A 105 -8.91 -16.03 -2.17
CA GLY A 105 -8.72 -17.26 -1.40
C GLY A 105 -7.35 -17.93 -1.58
N ASP A 106 -6.48 -17.42 -2.44
CA ASP A 106 -5.18 -18.03 -2.82
C ASP A 106 -4.03 -17.72 -1.85
N ALA A 107 -4.29 -16.99 -0.76
CA ALA A 107 -3.29 -16.56 0.20
C ALA A 107 -3.82 -16.54 1.63
N GLY A 108 -2.93 -16.80 2.58
CA GLY A 108 -3.24 -16.74 4.01
C GLY A 108 -3.25 -15.31 4.57
N LYS A 109 -4.03 -15.10 5.63
CA LYS A 109 -4.08 -13.83 6.36
C LYS A 109 -2.73 -13.42 6.95
N LYS A 110 -2.05 -14.37 7.60
CA LYS A 110 -0.78 -14.12 8.32
C LYS A 110 0.33 -13.66 7.37
N SER A 111 0.48 -14.32 6.21
CA SER A 111 1.50 -13.93 5.22
C SER A 111 1.19 -12.57 4.60
N THR A 112 -0.08 -12.30 4.30
CA THR A 112 -0.52 -11.01 3.75
C THR A 112 -0.28 -9.86 4.75
N LEU A 113 -0.58 -10.07 6.04
CA LEU A 113 -0.28 -9.09 7.09
C LEU A 113 1.23 -8.88 7.27
N ALA A 114 2.02 -9.95 7.27
CA ALA A 114 3.47 -9.84 7.38
C ALA A 114 4.06 -9.00 6.23
N LEU A 115 3.61 -9.23 5.00
CA LEU A 115 4.01 -8.42 3.84
C LEU A 115 3.51 -6.98 3.94
N GLY A 116 2.33 -6.75 4.50
CA GLY A 116 1.85 -5.40 4.81
C GLY A 116 2.79 -4.66 5.76
N ILE A 117 3.23 -5.30 6.84
CA ILE A 117 4.20 -4.71 7.78
C ILE A 117 5.55 -4.47 7.09
N LEU A 118 6.04 -5.44 6.32
CA LEU A 118 7.30 -5.31 5.58
C LEU A 118 7.26 -4.17 4.55
N SER A 119 6.11 -3.94 3.92
CA SER A 119 5.91 -2.83 2.97
C SER A 119 6.06 -1.44 3.60
N LEU A 120 5.92 -1.31 4.92
CA LEU A 120 6.12 -0.07 5.64
C LEU A 120 7.60 0.21 5.94
N ILE A 121 8.49 -0.77 5.81
CA ILE A 121 9.92 -0.60 6.15
C ILE A 121 10.59 0.41 5.22
N PRO A 122 10.56 0.27 3.86
CA PRO A 122 11.21 1.25 2.99
C PRO A 122 10.75 2.70 3.21
N PRO A 123 9.44 3.02 3.27
CA PRO A 123 9.02 4.41 3.51
C PRO A 123 9.33 4.89 4.92
N THR A 124 9.39 3.99 5.92
CA THR A 124 9.85 4.35 7.27
C THR A 124 11.32 4.74 7.26
N VAL A 125 12.19 3.94 6.63
CA VAL A 125 13.62 4.24 6.52
C VAL A 125 13.83 5.56 5.78
N LEU A 126 13.14 5.76 4.65
CA LEU A 126 13.24 7.00 3.88
C LEU A 126 12.76 8.21 4.69
N GLY A 127 11.64 8.07 5.43
CA GLY A 127 11.12 9.12 6.31
C GLY A 127 12.08 9.45 7.46
N LEU A 128 12.72 8.43 8.06
CA LEU A 128 13.70 8.61 9.14
C LEU A 128 14.94 9.38 8.68
N MET A 129 15.41 9.15 7.45
CA MET A 129 16.51 9.92 6.87
C MET A 129 16.16 11.42 6.75
N GLY A 130 14.88 11.75 6.57
CA GLY A 130 14.40 13.13 6.54
C GLY A 130 14.36 13.85 7.89
N TYR A 131 14.60 13.18 9.02
CA TYR A 131 14.67 13.90 10.31
C TYR A 131 15.97 14.71 10.49
N VAL A 132 17.05 14.34 9.80
CA VAL A 132 18.31 15.12 9.83
C VAL A 132 18.08 16.58 9.42
N PRO A 133 17.51 16.88 8.23
CA PRO A 133 17.23 18.26 7.84
C PRO A 133 16.19 18.95 8.72
N ILE A 134 15.21 18.22 9.26
CA ILE A 134 14.20 18.78 10.18
C ILE A 134 14.86 19.31 11.46
N ILE A 135 15.75 18.51 12.06
CA ILE A 135 16.49 18.90 13.27
C ILE A 135 17.41 20.10 12.97
N GLN A 136 18.08 20.10 11.82
CA GLN A 136 18.98 21.17 11.41
C GLN A 136 18.27 22.51 11.17
N ALA A 137 17.04 22.47 10.66
CA ALA A 137 16.24 23.66 10.41
C ALA A 137 15.46 24.15 11.65
N GLU A 138 15.50 23.39 12.76
CA GLU A 138 14.73 23.68 13.98
C GLU A 138 13.22 23.86 13.74
N VAL A 139 12.68 23.17 12.74
CA VAL A 139 11.25 23.23 12.40
C VAL A 139 10.50 21.98 12.85
N ILE A 140 9.19 22.11 13.03
CA ILE A 140 8.30 20.97 13.28
C ILE A 140 7.69 20.52 11.96
N ALA A 141 8.03 19.31 11.52
CA ALA A 141 7.45 18.72 10.32
C ALA A 141 7.36 17.20 10.42
N TYR A 142 6.46 16.63 9.62
CA TYR A 142 6.28 15.18 9.52
C TYR A 142 7.04 14.62 8.33
N SER A 143 8.05 13.79 8.61
CA SER A 143 8.72 12.92 7.65
C SER A 143 8.51 11.48 8.08
N GLY A 144 7.90 10.65 7.24
CA GLY A 144 7.46 9.32 7.64
C GLY A 144 6.54 8.61 6.65
N PRO A 145 6.22 7.34 6.94
CA PRO A 145 5.38 6.51 6.10
C PRO A 145 3.91 6.95 6.16
N ILE A 146 3.23 6.96 5.02
CA ILE A 146 1.80 7.21 4.92
C ILE A 146 1.11 5.84 4.70
N PRO A 147 0.57 5.18 5.74
CA PRO A 147 0.15 3.77 5.68
C PRO A 147 -1.21 3.56 4.99
N LEU A 148 -1.57 4.38 4.00
CA LEU A 148 -2.89 4.31 3.33
C LEU A 148 -3.11 2.96 2.64
N GLN A 149 -2.10 2.46 1.90
CA GLN A 149 -2.17 1.15 1.26
C GLN A 149 -2.37 0.03 2.27
N PHE A 150 -1.65 0.07 3.40
CA PHE A 150 -1.79 -0.89 4.48
C PHE A 150 -3.18 -0.85 5.11
N ILE A 151 -3.70 0.35 5.41
CA ILE A 151 -5.04 0.52 5.99
C ILE A 151 -6.11 -0.04 5.06
N ILE A 152 -6.08 0.32 3.77
CA ILE A 152 -7.04 -0.15 2.78
C ILE A 152 -6.94 -1.67 2.61
N GLY A 153 -5.73 -2.20 2.48
CA GLY A 153 -5.51 -3.64 2.40
C GLY A 153 -6.05 -4.38 3.64
N TYR A 154 -5.78 -3.85 4.83
CA TYR A 154 -6.29 -4.41 6.08
C TYR A 154 -7.82 -4.38 6.15
N ILE A 155 -8.47 -3.29 5.74
CA ILE A 155 -9.93 -3.17 5.69
C ILE A 155 -10.50 -4.24 4.76
N LEU A 156 -9.98 -4.35 3.54
CA LEU A 156 -10.43 -5.37 2.58
C LEU A 156 -10.24 -6.79 3.12
N MET A 157 -9.13 -7.07 3.80
CA MET A 157 -8.91 -8.36 4.45
C MET A 157 -9.88 -8.60 5.61
N ARG A 158 -10.15 -7.57 6.43
CA ARG A 158 -10.98 -7.66 7.63
C ARG A 158 -12.45 -7.92 7.34
N TYR A 159 -12.93 -7.50 6.18
CA TYR A 159 -14.31 -7.68 5.71
C TYR A 159 -14.44 -8.76 4.62
N SER A 160 -13.39 -9.57 4.43
CA SER A 160 -13.42 -10.67 3.48
C SER A 160 -13.97 -11.94 4.09
N ASP A 161 -14.90 -12.63 3.42
CA ASP A 161 -15.41 -13.93 3.89
C ASP A 161 -14.34 -15.05 3.86
N HIS A 162 -13.28 -14.85 3.10
CA HIS A 162 -12.15 -15.77 2.99
C HIS A 162 -11.16 -15.52 4.13
N TRP A 163 -11.37 -16.15 5.29
CA TRP A 163 -10.47 -16.03 6.44
C TRP A 163 -9.27 -16.97 6.36
N GLU A 164 -9.44 -18.09 5.66
CA GLU A 164 -8.46 -19.15 5.47
C GLU A 164 -8.17 -19.27 3.97
N ALA A 165 -6.92 -19.61 3.64
CA ALA A 165 -6.55 -19.84 2.25
C ALA A 165 -7.32 -21.07 1.77
N ARG A 166 -8.12 -20.92 0.71
CA ARG A 166 -8.66 -22.06 -0.01
C ARG A 166 -7.47 -22.68 -0.72
N THR A 167 -6.96 -23.79 -0.18
CA THR A 167 -6.03 -24.59 -0.96
C THR A 167 -6.75 -25.05 -2.23
N PRO A 168 -6.12 -25.02 -3.41
CA PRO A 168 -6.72 -25.60 -4.63
C PRO A 168 -6.98 -27.11 -4.50
N PHE A 169 -6.51 -27.71 -3.41
CA PHE A 169 -6.72 -29.10 -3.00
C PHE A 169 -7.51 -29.21 -1.69
N ALA A 170 -8.18 -28.13 -1.24
CA ALA A 170 -9.19 -28.30 -0.18
C ALA A 170 -10.30 -29.13 -0.82
N GLU A 171 -10.30 -30.42 -0.51
CA GLU A 171 -11.38 -31.34 -0.83
C GLU A 171 -12.67 -30.68 -0.33
N ASP A 172 -13.54 -30.26 -1.25
CA ASP A 172 -14.97 -30.36 -0.97
C ASP A 172 -15.13 -31.79 -0.45
N GLU A 173 -15.56 -31.97 0.81
CA GLU A 173 -15.74 -33.32 1.37
C GLU A 173 -16.45 -34.14 0.29
N PRO A 174 -15.79 -35.16 -0.29
CA PRO A 174 -16.40 -35.87 -1.39
C PRO A 174 -17.70 -36.42 -0.82
N THR A 175 -18.84 -36.04 -1.39
CA THR A 175 -20.11 -36.69 -1.09
C THR A 175 -19.83 -38.18 -1.21
N LYS A 176 -19.79 -38.85 -0.06
CA LYS A 176 -19.38 -40.23 0.01
C LYS A 176 -20.47 -41.01 -0.70
N TRP A 177 -20.16 -41.51 -1.89
CA TRP A 177 -21.12 -42.25 -2.73
C TRP A 177 -21.70 -43.50 -2.03
N TRP A 178 -21.13 -43.89 -0.89
CA TRP A 178 -21.59 -44.98 -0.03
C TRP A 178 -22.48 -44.52 1.14
N GLU A 179 -22.74 -43.22 1.29
CA GLU A 179 -23.71 -42.64 2.24
C GLU A 179 -25.06 -42.32 1.57
N GLU A 180 -25.23 -42.66 0.27
CA GLU A 180 -26.56 -42.73 -0.33
C GLU A 180 -27.32 -43.91 0.30
N GLU A 181 -28.17 -43.63 1.29
CA GLU A 181 -29.13 -44.61 1.79
C GLU A 181 -29.95 -45.11 0.59
N PRO A 182 -29.96 -46.42 0.30
CA PRO A 182 -30.79 -46.95 -0.77
C PRO A 182 -32.24 -46.66 -0.42
N ALA A 183 -32.92 -45.91 -1.30
CA ALA A 183 -34.34 -45.59 -1.15
C ALA A 183 -35.13 -46.89 -0.87
N GLU A 184 -35.83 -46.92 0.27
CA GLU A 184 -36.70 -48.03 0.61
C GLU A 184 -37.73 -48.22 -0.52
N PRO A 185 -37.94 -49.45 -1.01
CA PRO A 185 -38.94 -49.69 -2.04
C PRO A 185 -40.33 -49.37 -1.46
N GLU A 186 -41.03 -48.44 -2.11
CA GLU A 186 -42.42 -48.12 -1.79
C GLU A 186 -43.28 -49.39 -1.86
N SER A 187 -43.97 -49.68 -0.77
CA SER A 187 -44.87 -50.83 -0.58
C SER A 187 -46.22 -50.65 -1.25
#